data_AF-A0A533ZPX5-F1
#
_entry.id   AF-A0A533ZPX5-F1
#
_cell.length_a   1.000
_cell.length_b   1.000
_cell.length_c   1.000
_cell.angle_alpha   90.00
_cell.angle_beta   90.00
_cell.angle_gamma   90.00
#
_symmetry.space_group_name_H-M   'P 1'
#
loop_
_entity.id
_entity.type
_entity.pdbx_description
1 polymer ?
#
loop_
_entity_poly.entity_id
_entity_poly.type
_entity_poly.pdbx_seq_one_letter_code
_entity_poly.pdbx_strand_id
1 'polypeptide(L)'
;SIFLSIFDVHVTRIPCDGTIEKIAYQPGRFLAANRPEATLRNEQNGLLIRTAGGAKVLCVQVAGLLARRIVCWAFPGEAVACGERFGLIRFGSRVDMYLPLGAKVRVTVGDHVKGGETVLTELSDEESSCGLRS
;
A
#
# COMPACT_ATOMS: atom_id res chain seq x y z
N SER A 1 6.70 1.68 -5.87
CA SER A 1 5.40 2.21 -6.34
C SER A 1 4.84 1.24 -7.37
N ILE A 2 3.60 0.83 -7.22
CA ILE A 2 2.95 -0.23 -8.00
C ILE A 2 1.73 0.37 -8.70
N PHE A 3 1.69 0.32 -10.02
CA PHE A 3 0.56 0.80 -10.81
C PHE A 3 -0.44 -0.32 -11.05
N LEU A 4 -1.74 -0.03 -10.87
CA LEU A 4 -2.84 -0.94 -11.16
C LEU A 4 -3.58 -0.42 -12.39
N SER A 5 -3.49 -1.16 -13.49
CA SER A 5 -4.23 -0.88 -14.71
C SER A 5 -5.73 -1.15 -14.51
N ILE A 6 -6.56 -0.69 -15.45
CA ILE A 6 -8.01 -0.93 -15.41
C ILE A 6 -8.41 -2.41 -15.44
N PHE A 7 -7.50 -3.30 -15.86
CA PHE A 7 -7.73 -4.75 -15.94
C PHE A 7 -7.30 -5.49 -14.67
N ASP A 8 -6.62 -4.81 -13.75
CA ASP A 8 -6.09 -5.43 -12.53
C ASP A 8 -7.14 -5.53 -11.42
N VAL A 9 -6.86 -6.37 -10.42
CA VAL A 9 -7.67 -6.42 -9.20
C VAL A 9 -7.37 -5.18 -8.38
N HIS A 10 -8.37 -4.32 -8.20
CA HIS A 10 -8.24 -3.04 -7.52
C HIS A 10 -8.43 -3.12 -5.99
N VAL A 11 -8.53 -4.34 -5.45
CA VAL A 11 -8.57 -4.58 -4.02
C VAL A 11 -7.16 -4.50 -3.48
N THR A 12 -6.94 -3.66 -2.48
CA THR A 12 -5.64 -3.52 -1.82
C THR A 12 -5.60 -4.37 -0.56
N ARG A 13 -4.46 -5.01 -0.34
CA ARG A 13 -4.25 -5.94 0.76
C ARG A 13 -3.21 -5.43 1.75
N ILE A 14 -3.38 -5.84 3.00
CA ILE A 14 -2.47 -5.52 4.09
C ILE A 14 -1.11 -6.13 3.75
N PRO A 15 -0.04 -5.33 3.73
CA PRO A 15 1.24 -5.80 3.23
C PRO A 15 2.00 -6.64 4.25
N CYS A 16 1.76 -6.46 5.55
CA CYS A 16 2.41 -7.18 6.64
C CYS A 16 1.50 -7.28 7.87
N ASP A 17 1.78 -8.25 8.73
CA ASP A 17 1.12 -8.35 10.03
C ASP A 17 1.44 -7.13 10.89
N GLY A 18 0.47 -6.66 11.67
CA GLY A 18 0.70 -5.56 12.59
C GLY A 18 -0.56 -4.90 13.13
N THR A 19 -0.39 -3.67 13.61
CA THR A 19 -1.49 -2.84 14.10
C THR A 19 -1.52 -1.54 13.30
N ILE A 20 -2.70 -1.10 12.90
CA ILE A 20 -2.90 0.19 12.23
C ILE A 20 -2.70 1.31 13.25
N GLU A 21 -1.59 2.03 13.17
CA GLU A 21 -1.34 3.19 14.02
C GLU A 21 -2.16 4.40 13.58
N LYS A 22 -2.26 4.61 12.26
CA LYS A 22 -2.87 5.81 11.71
C LYS A 22 -3.44 5.55 10.32
N ILE A 23 -4.58 6.18 10.06
CA ILE A 23 -5.15 6.32 8.72
C ILE A 23 -5.23 7.81 8.40
N ALA A 24 -4.74 8.19 7.22
CA ALA A 24 -4.71 9.58 6.76
C ALA A 24 -5.31 9.68 5.36
N TYR A 25 -6.50 10.26 5.27
CA TYR A 25 -7.16 10.56 4.01
C TYR A 25 -6.84 12.00 3.58
N GLN A 26 -6.49 12.17 2.32
CA GLN A 26 -6.28 13.47 1.70
C GLN A 26 -7.14 13.57 0.44
N PRO A 27 -8.08 14.53 0.38
CA PRO A 27 -8.81 14.82 -0.85
C PRO A 27 -7.85 15.45 -1.88
N GLY A 28 -8.12 15.23 -3.16
CA GLY A 28 -7.27 15.77 -4.21
C GLY A 28 -7.90 15.75 -5.60
N ARG A 29 -7.06 15.96 -6.60
CA ARG A 29 -7.39 15.95 -8.03
C ARG A 29 -7.33 14.53 -8.60
N PHE A 30 -7.59 14.41 -9.90
CA PHE A 30 -7.59 13.13 -10.62
C PHE A 30 -6.60 13.21 -11.79
N LEU A 31 -5.31 13.39 -11.50
CA LEU A 31 -4.26 13.26 -12.53
C LEU A 31 -4.06 11.78 -12.87
N ALA A 32 -3.45 11.48 -14.02
CA ALA A 32 -3.05 10.10 -14.32
C ALA A 32 -2.08 9.57 -13.24
N ALA A 33 -2.40 8.42 -12.62
CA ALA A 33 -1.68 7.93 -11.45
C ALA A 33 -0.23 7.50 -11.75
N ASN A 34 0.13 7.31 -13.03
CA ASN A 34 1.51 7.07 -13.43
C ASN A 34 2.42 8.32 -13.35
N ARG A 35 1.86 9.52 -13.13
CA ARG A 35 2.65 10.75 -12.98
C ARG A 35 3.19 10.89 -11.55
N PRO A 36 4.46 11.36 -11.37
CA PRO A 36 5.02 11.59 -10.04
C PRO A 36 4.20 12.56 -9.18
N GLU A 37 3.65 13.60 -9.81
CA GLU A 37 2.82 14.63 -9.16
C GLU A 37 1.53 14.08 -8.54
N ALA A 38 1.08 12.90 -8.96
CA ALA A 38 -0.15 12.28 -8.47
C ALA A 38 -0.10 12.02 -6.96
N THR A 39 1.06 11.67 -6.39
CA THR A 39 1.18 11.44 -4.92
C THR A 39 0.79 12.68 -4.12
N LEU A 40 1.15 13.86 -4.60
CA LEU A 40 0.98 15.11 -3.86
C LEU A 40 -0.37 15.76 -4.13
N ARG A 41 -0.93 15.53 -5.32
CA ARG A 41 -2.08 16.27 -5.82
C ARG A 41 -3.34 15.45 -5.94
N ASN A 42 -3.25 14.12 -6.05
CA ASN A 42 -4.44 13.30 -6.17
C ASN A 42 -5.05 12.94 -4.83
N GLU A 43 -6.31 12.53 -4.87
CA GLU A 43 -6.94 11.88 -3.73
C GLU A 43 -6.10 10.66 -3.31
N GLN A 44 -5.79 10.57 -2.01
CA GLN A 44 -5.03 9.46 -1.47
C GLN A 44 -5.50 9.05 -0.08
N ASN A 45 -5.24 7.78 0.26
CA ASN A 45 -5.48 7.23 1.58
C ASN A 45 -4.25 6.45 2.04
N GLY A 46 -3.64 6.89 3.14
CA GLY A 46 -2.47 6.28 3.74
C GLY A 46 -2.82 5.47 4.99
N LEU A 47 -2.28 4.25 5.08
CA LEU A 47 -2.31 3.37 6.25
C LEU A 47 -0.90 3.21 6.80
N LEU A 48 -0.69 3.68 8.03
CA LEU A 48 0.54 3.43 8.78
C LEU A 48 0.33 2.18 9.66
N ILE A 49 1.12 1.15 9.39
CA ILE A 49 1.09 -0.14 10.09
C ILE A 49 2.38 -0.27 10.89
N ARG A 50 2.26 -0.60 12.18
CA ARG A 50 3.38 -0.98 13.04
C ARG A 50 3.41 -2.49 13.17
N THR A 51 4.53 -3.12 12.83
CA THR A 51 4.73 -4.57 13.02
C THR A 51 4.94 -4.89 14.49
N ALA A 52 4.84 -6.18 14.86
CA ALA A 52 5.16 -6.64 16.21
C ALA A 52 6.61 -6.29 16.62
N GLY A 53 7.56 -6.33 15.67
CA GLY A 53 8.95 -5.92 15.85
C GLY A 53 9.17 -4.41 15.95
N GLY A 54 8.12 -3.59 15.85
CA GLY A 54 8.18 -2.14 15.99
C GLY A 54 8.52 -1.38 14.70
N ALA A 55 8.82 -2.09 13.61
CA ALA A 55 9.00 -1.47 12.29
C ALA A 55 7.70 -0.80 11.83
N LYS A 56 7.85 0.29 11.06
CA LYS A 56 6.72 1.04 10.52
C LYS A 56 6.70 0.94 9.01
N VAL A 57 5.53 0.58 8.48
CA VAL A 57 5.25 0.47 7.06
C VAL A 57 4.11 1.41 6.73
N LEU A 58 4.29 2.25 5.71
CA LEU A 58 3.22 3.10 5.20
C LEU A 58 2.79 2.61 3.83
N CYS A 59 1.51 2.26 3.69
CA CYS A 59 0.87 1.89 2.44
C CYS A 59 -0.08 3.01 2.02
N VAL A 60 0.08 3.57 0.82
CA VAL A 60 -0.71 4.69 0.33
C VAL A 60 -1.41 4.31 -0.97
N GLN A 61 -2.72 4.38 -0.97
CA GLN A 61 -3.54 4.25 -2.16
C GLN A 61 -3.66 5.62 -2.81
N VAL A 62 -3.29 5.76 -4.09
CA VAL A 62 -3.36 7.01 -4.85
C VAL A 62 -4.34 6.85 -6.00
N ALA A 63 -5.39 7.67 -6.01
CA ALA A 63 -6.43 7.66 -7.04
C ALA A 63 -5.87 8.17 -8.37
N GLY A 64 -6.36 7.63 -9.48
CA GLY A 64 -6.03 8.09 -10.84
C GLY A 64 -7.15 8.88 -11.51
N LEU A 65 -6.98 9.15 -12.80
CA LEU A 65 -7.87 9.98 -13.64
C LEU A 65 -9.34 9.54 -13.63
N LEU A 66 -9.59 8.23 -13.54
CA LEU A 66 -10.93 7.64 -13.60
C LEU A 66 -11.43 7.12 -12.24
N ALA A 67 -10.58 7.16 -11.21
CA ALA A 67 -10.90 6.67 -9.89
C ALA A 67 -11.83 7.67 -9.18
N ARG A 68 -13.07 7.26 -8.89
CA ARG A 68 -14.09 8.16 -8.30
C ARG A 68 -14.18 8.11 -6.77
N ARG A 69 -13.55 7.13 -6.12
CA ARG A 69 -13.52 7.01 -4.66
C ARG A 69 -12.50 5.99 -4.20
N ILE A 70 -11.75 6.33 -3.14
CA ILE A 70 -11.01 5.36 -2.34
C ILE A 70 -11.91 4.84 -1.23
N VAL A 71 -12.00 3.52 -1.08
CA VAL A 71 -12.68 2.87 0.03
C VAL A 71 -11.64 2.25 0.94
N CYS A 72 -11.68 2.61 2.22
CA CYS A 72 -10.91 2.00 3.28
C CYS A 72 -11.88 1.37 4.27
N TRP A 73 -11.71 0.08 4.55
CA TRP A 73 -12.51 -0.66 5.54
C TRP A 73 -11.83 -0.75 6.89
N ALA A 74 -10.52 -0.51 6.94
CA ALA A 74 -9.73 -0.61 8.15
C ALA A 74 -9.85 0.63 9.03
N PHE A 75 -9.53 0.49 10.32
CA PHE A 75 -9.59 1.57 11.30
C PHE A 75 -8.35 1.61 12.23
N PRO A 76 -7.99 2.78 12.81
CA PRO A 76 -6.87 2.87 13.74
C PRO A 76 -7.06 1.99 14.97
N GLY A 77 -5.98 1.33 15.41
CA GLY A 77 -5.97 0.37 16.52
C GLY A 77 -6.32 -1.07 16.11
N GLU A 78 -6.77 -1.30 14.88
CA GLU A 78 -7.07 -2.63 14.36
C GLU A 78 -5.80 -3.47 14.20
N ALA A 79 -5.83 -4.70 14.70
CA ALA A 79 -4.82 -5.71 14.40
C ALA A 79 -5.16 -6.36 13.05
N VAL A 80 -4.17 -6.46 12.17
CA VAL A 80 -4.34 -6.91 10.80
C VAL A 80 -3.29 -7.96 10.45
N ALA A 81 -3.67 -8.88 9.57
CA ALA A 81 -2.80 -9.91 9.03
C ALA A 81 -2.43 -9.64 7.57
N CYS A 82 -1.22 -10.04 7.19
CA CYS A 82 -0.73 -9.97 5.82
C CYS A 82 -1.71 -10.63 4.85
N GLY A 83 -2.02 -9.93 3.75
CA GLY A 83 -2.94 -10.40 2.73
C GLY A 83 -4.42 -10.10 3.02
N GLU A 84 -4.80 -9.63 4.21
CA GLU A 84 -6.17 -9.19 4.48
C GLU A 84 -6.58 -8.03 3.58
N ARG A 85 -7.85 -7.94 3.23
CA ARG A 85 -8.34 -6.87 2.34
C ARG A 85 -8.67 -5.64 3.18
N PHE A 86 -8.00 -4.52 2.92
CA PHE A 86 -8.24 -3.29 3.69
C PHE A 86 -8.92 -2.20 2.87
N GLY A 87 -8.89 -2.29 1.54
CA GLY A 87 -9.48 -1.24 0.73
C GLY A 87 -9.70 -1.62 -0.72
N LEU A 88 -10.32 -0.67 -1.43
CA LEU A 88 -10.63 -0.75 -2.84
C LEU A 88 -10.39 0.61 -3.50
N ILE A 89 -9.68 0.63 -4.62
CA ILE A 89 -9.40 1.85 -5.37
C ILE A 89 -9.49 1.59 -6.87
N ARG A 90 -10.64 1.89 -7.48
CA ARG A 90 -10.96 1.49 -8.85
C ARG A 90 -10.30 2.37 -9.92
N PHE A 91 -9.96 1.77 -11.06
CA PHE A 91 -9.58 2.35 -12.36
C PHE A 91 -8.31 3.21 -12.40
N GLY A 92 -7.20 2.60 -12.84
CA GLY A 92 -5.96 3.31 -13.18
C GLY A 92 -5.30 3.96 -11.97
N SER A 93 -5.25 3.22 -10.87
CA SER A 93 -4.78 3.67 -9.56
C SER A 93 -3.35 3.21 -9.27
N ARG A 94 -2.81 3.63 -8.13
CA ARG A 94 -1.45 3.28 -7.72
C ARG A 94 -1.39 2.99 -6.22
N VAL A 95 -0.49 2.10 -5.83
CA VAL A 95 -0.14 1.84 -4.43
C VAL A 95 1.33 2.17 -4.22
N ASP A 96 1.58 3.08 -3.28
CA ASP A 96 2.92 3.45 -2.85
C ASP A 96 3.20 2.81 -1.49
N MET A 97 4.34 2.13 -1.36
CA MET A 97 4.82 1.57 -0.09
C MET A 97 6.08 2.29 0.34
N TYR A 98 6.11 2.73 1.59
CA TYR A 98 7.27 3.30 2.24
C TYR A 98 7.72 2.34 3.35
N LEU A 99 8.99 1.97 3.26
CA LEU A 99 9.61 0.93 4.05
C LEU A 99 10.71 1.54 4.95
N PRO A 100 11.03 0.91 6.09
CA PRO A 100 12.12 1.36 6.94
C PRO A 100 13.49 1.28 6.23
N LEU A 101 14.43 2.13 6.66
CA LEU A 101 15.82 2.21 6.17
C LEU A 101 16.61 0.96 6.59
N GLY A 102 16.43 -0.14 5.85
CA GLY A 102 17.00 -1.45 6.16
C GLY A 102 16.23 -2.60 5.50
N ALA A 103 15.00 -2.33 5.04
CA ALA A 103 14.19 -3.30 4.33
C ALA A 103 14.87 -3.78 3.04
N LYS A 104 14.92 -5.10 2.84
CA LYS A 104 15.52 -5.71 1.65
C LYS A 104 14.46 -5.96 0.59
N VAL A 105 14.41 -5.08 -0.41
CA VAL A 105 13.48 -5.19 -1.53
C VAL A 105 13.80 -6.44 -2.37
N ARG A 106 12.77 -7.22 -2.69
CA ARG A 106 12.83 -8.51 -3.41
C ARG A 106 12.36 -8.42 -4.87
N VAL A 107 11.82 -7.28 -5.27
CA VAL A 107 11.33 -7.03 -6.64
C VAL A 107 12.13 -5.94 -7.33
N THR A 108 12.10 -5.93 -8.66
CA THR A 108 12.75 -4.94 -9.51
C THR A 108 11.73 -4.09 -10.26
N VAL A 109 12.18 -2.92 -10.75
CA VAL A 109 11.31 -2.04 -11.54
C VAL A 109 10.95 -2.73 -12.85
N GLY A 110 9.64 -2.83 -13.13
CA GLY A 110 9.11 -3.52 -14.30
C GLY A 110 8.49 -4.89 -13.99
N ASP A 111 8.71 -5.43 -12.79
CA ASP A 111 8.07 -6.68 -12.38
C ASP A 111 6.55 -6.52 -12.24
N HIS A 112 5.82 -7.52 -12.72
CA HIS A 112 4.40 -7.65 -12.45
C HIS A 112 4.19 -8.27 -11.06
N VAL A 113 3.53 -7.53 -10.18
CA VAL A 113 3.25 -7.96 -8.80
C VAL A 113 1.78 -8.31 -8.63
N LYS A 114 1.49 -9.35 -7.84
CA LYS A 114 0.15 -9.80 -7.51
C LYS A 114 -0.19 -9.50 -6.06
N GLY A 115 -1.28 -8.75 -5.88
CA GLY A 115 -1.79 -8.36 -4.56
C GLY A 115 -2.03 -9.55 -3.62
N GLY A 116 -1.34 -9.61 -2.49
CA GLY A 116 -1.39 -10.64 -1.47
C GLY A 116 -0.49 -11.84 -1.72
N GLU A 117 0.19 -11.90 -2.88
CA GLU A 117 1.02 -13.05 -3.27
C GLU A 117 2.48 -12.67 -3.42
N THR A 118 2.79 -11.62 -4.19
CA THR A 118 4.18 -11.24 -4.46
C THR A 118 4.82 -10.60 -3.24
N VAL A 119 5.92 -11.18 -2.75
CA VAL A 119 6.73 -10.61 -1.68
C VAL A 119 7.55 -9.44 -2.23
N LEU A 120 7.26 -8.23 -1.77
CA LEU A 120 7.95 -7.00 -2.17
C LEU A 120 9.24 -6.77 -1.41
N THR A 121 9.28 -7.09 -0.12
CA THR A 121 10.44 -6.86 0.72
C THR A 121 10.46 -7.82 1.90
N GLU A 122 11.64 -8.04 2.46
CA GLU A 122 11.80 -8.59 3.80
C GLU A 122 12.16 -7.46 4.76
N LEU A 123 11.43 -7.39 5.88
CA LEU A 123 11.82 -6.53 6.98
C LEU A 123 12.90 -7.25 7.78
N SER A 124 14.08 -6.64 7.90
CA SER A 124 15.11 -7.08 8.83
C SER A 124 14.73 -6.55 10.22
N ASP A 125 13.80 -7.20 10.88
CA ASP A 125 13.69 -7.07 12.33
C ASP A 125 14.76 -8.00 12.92
N GLU A 126 15.57 -7.51 13.87
CA GLU A 126 16.58 -8.35 14.56
C GLU A 126 15.97 -9.60 15.25
N GLU A 127 14.63 -9.75 15.31
CA GLU A 127 13.98 -10.95 15.86
C GLU A 127 12.75 -11.50 15.11
N SER A 128 12.34 -11.04 13.92
CA SER A 128 11.22 -11.69 13.17
C SER A 128 11.15 -11.34 11.69
N SER A 129 11.36 -12.33 10.80
CA SER A 129 11.20 -12.15 9.36
C SER A 129 9.73 -12.18 8.95
N CYS A 130 9.10 -11.01 8.74
CA CYS A 130 7.82 -10.92 8.04
C CYS A 130 8.07 -10.43 6.60
N GLY A 131 7.76 -11.28 5.61
CA GLY A 131 7.86 -10.93 4.20
C GLY A 131 6.66 -10.09 3.77
N LEU A 132 6.90 -8.83 3.42
CA LEU A 132 5.85 -7.91 2.99
C LEU A 132 5.34 -8.28 1.60
N ARG A 133 4.02 -8.32 1.39
CA ARG A 133 3.41 -8.63 0.09
C ARG A 133 2.73 -7.41 -0.53
N SER A 134 2.68 -7.36 -1.86
CA SER A 134 2.00 -6.28 -2.63
C SER A 134 0.50 -6.25 -2.45
#